data_AF-B8J5P3-F1
#
_entry.id   AF-B8J5P3-F1
#
_cell.length_a   1.000
_cell.length_b   1.000
_cell.length_c   1.000
_cell.angle_alpha   90.00
_cell.angle_beta   90.00
_cell.angle_gamma   90.00
#
_symmetry.space_group_name_H-M   'P 1'
#
loop_
_entity.id
_entity.type
_entity.pdbx_description
1 polymer ?
#
loop_
_entity_poly.entity_id
_entity_poly.type
_entity_poly.pdbx_seq_one_letter_code
_entity_poly.pdbx_strand_id
1 'polypeptide(L)'
;MRRAPLNVLLALTACAAHFPRVEEPTLDLEPITIGVPFARNQLFEAQLPLHFFLHDGLEHPRLMNDGGFGVAPAFSFIATLRMETSQSTPIRPPSYLPRLRLQLVDVLPLAWRSASHADRLLVSLGVMAAHHSNGQKGCALRDGALLPGATSDFDCGWPPGVPRSGELNLDSGSFTEHLLGAELLLRWLSFPVDGGASRGGATGKHGVDWNVPCTFSGCIEPAMRRRYGESAIRWLASGELLAAGHHRAIPFRAREASDARLRLTASGAVHLGLGQGHSPYGDAPFDLAYLTRFEHGGSGGPFVRYHHGRDPLNIRFEERWDVWLVGYLVELTGPPMLEGPGH
;
A
#
# COMPACT_ATOMS: atom_id res chain seq x y z
N MET A 1 33.27 -21.97 26.06
CA MET A 1 31.93 -22.16 25.44
C MET A 1 30.85 -21.67 26.40
N ARG A 2 29.75 -21.08 25.89
CA ARG A 2 28.54 -20.57 26.61
C ARG A 2 28.49 -19.08 27.04
N ARG A 3 28.73 -18.14 26.11
CA ARG A 3 28.23 -16.74 26.22
C ARG A 3 27.45 -16.25 25.00
N ALA A 4 27.22 -17.10 23.99
CA ALA A 4 26.46 -16.74 22.79
C ALA A 4 24.93 -16.56 22.97
N PRO A 5 24.20 -17.29 23.85
CA PRO A 5 22.74 -17.21 23.84
C PRO A 5 22.18 -15.95 24.54
N LEU A 6 22.95 -15.30 25.42
CA LEU A 6 22.46 -14.13 26.15
C LEU A 6 22.54 -12.84 25.32
N ASN A 7 23.53 -12.71 24.44
CA ASN A 7 23.68 -11.56 23.55
C ASN A 7 22.64 -11.54 22.43
N VAL A 8 22.20 -12.72 21.96
CA VAL A 8 21.09 -12.84 20.99
C VAL A 8 19.76 -12.45 21.65
N LEU A 9 19.54 -12.85 22.91
CA LEU A 9 18.33 -12.46 23.64
C LEU A 9 18.29 -10.96 23.97
N LEU A 10 19.43 -10.35 24.31
CA LEU A 10 19.53 -8.91 24.58
C LEU A 10 19.42 -8.05 23.30
N ALA A 11 19.92 -8.55 22.16
CA ALA A 11 19.69 -7.91 20.86
C ALA A 11 18.21 -7.94 20.46
N LEU A 12 17.49 -9.02 20.80
CA LEU A 12 16.04 -9.13 20.59
C LEU A 12 15.23 -8.20 21.51
N THR A 13 15.73 -7.84 22.69
CA THR A 13 15.06 -6.87 23.58
C THR A 13 15.32 -5.40 23.22
N ALA A 14 16.32 -5.11 22.38
CA ALA A 14 16.57 -3.78 21.83
C ALA A 14 15.75 -3.50 20.56
N CYS A 15 15.19 -4.54 19.92
CA CYS A 15 14.20 -4.42 18.85
C CYS A 15 12.81 -4.17 19.44
N ALA A 16 12.60 -3.00 20.04
CA ALA A 16 11.24 -2.57 20.34
C ALA A 16 10.58 -2.23 19.01
N ALA A 17 9.63 -3.06 18.57
CA ALA A 17 8.86 -2.76 17.36
C ALA A 17 8.29 -1.34 17.48
N HIS A 18 8.50 -0.51 16.46
CA HIS A 18 8.13 0.90 16.51
C HIS A 18 7.32 1.30 15.27
N PHE A 19 6.51 2.34 15.46
CA PHE A 19 5.89 3.02 14.33
C PHE A 19 6.97 3.78 13.56
N PRO A 20 6.88 3.82 12.22
CA PRO A 20 7.78 4.63 11.39
C PRO A 20 7.94 6.02 11.98
N ARG A 21 9.17 6.40 12.32
CA ARG A 21 9.42 7.76 12.77
C ARG A 21 9.45 8.67 11.57
N VAL A 22 9.18 9.92 11.86
CA VAL A 22 8.95 10.90 10.84
C VAL A 22 10.23 11.28 10.08
N GLU A 23 11.37 11.09 10.73
CA GLU A 23 12.71 11.27 10.19
C GLU A 23 13.36 9.99 9.63
N GLU A 24 12.70 8.83 9.76
CA GLU A 24 13.25 7.57 9.24
C GLU A 24 13.06 7.46 7.72
N PRO A 25 14.11 7.17 6.94
CA PRO A 25 13.99 6.91 5.52
C PRO A 25 13.34 5.55 5.29
N THR A 26 12.01 5.52 5.32
CA THR A 26 11.26 4.28 5.05
C THR A 26 11.07 4.07 3.55
N LEU A 27 11.24 2.83 3.11
CA LEU A 27 11.00 2.46 1.72
C LEU A 27 9.64 1.78 1.59
N ASP A 28 8.81 2.37 0.72
CA ASP A 28 7.61 1.72 0.19
C ASP A 28 6.55 1.39 1.26
N LEU A 29 6.20 2.40 2.06
CA LEU A 29 5.01 2.39 2.92
C LEU A 29 3.81 2.94 2.15
N GLU A 30 2.67 2.28 2.29
CA GLU A 30 1.42 2.77 1.73
C GLU A 30 0.95 4.05 2.46
N PRO A 31 0.50 5.08 1.73
CA PRO A 31 -0.01 6.29 2.34
C PRO A 31 -1.46 6.10 2.84
N ILE A 32 -1.84 6.90 3.83
CA ILE A 32 -3.25 7.07 4.19
C ILE A 32 -3.93 7.88 3.10
N THR A 33 -5.07 7.42 2.60
CA THR A 33 -5.88 8.17 1.64
C THR A 33 -7.33 8.20 2.05
N ILE A 34 -7.99 9.34 1.80
CA ILE A 34 -9.43 9.47 1.84
C ILE A 34 -9.86 10.26 0.61
N GLY A 35 -10.78 9.72 -0.19
CA GLY A 35 -11.21 10.32 -1.44
C GLY A 35 -12.71 10.19 -1.67
N VAL A 36 -13.26 11.17 -2.38
CA VAL A 36 -14.64 11.18 -2.85
C VAL A 36 -14.62 10.88 -4.35
N PRO A 37 -15.32 9.83 -4.79
CA PRO A 37 -15.43 9.51 -6.22
C PRO A 37 -16.45 10.41 -6.93
N PHE A 38 -16.12 10.84 -8.14
CA PHE A 38 -17.07 11.47 -9.06
C PHE A 38 -17.84 10.38 -9.82
N ALA A 39 -19.17 10.40 -9.73
CA ALA A 39 -20.10 9.61 -10.56
C ALA A 39 -20.38 8.14 -10.17
N ARG A 40 -20.48 7.83 -8.88
CA ARG A 40 -21.13 6.59 -8.38
C ARG A 40 -21.99 6.92 -7.16
N ASN A 41 -22.87 6.01 -6.76
CA ASN A 41 -23.60 6.06 -5.48
C ASN A 41 -22.64 5.81 -4.30
N GLN A 42 -21.52 6.55 -4.22
CA GLN A 42 -20.46 6.36 -3.25
C GLN A 42 -20.11 7.68 -2.56
N LEU A 43 -20.15 7.69 -1.23
CA LEU A 43 -19.82 8.84 -0.39
C LEU A 43 -18.31 9.05 -0.30
N PHE A 44 -17.56 7.98 -0.02
CA PHE A 44 -16.10 8.03 0.05
C PHE A 44 -15.46 6.65 -0.13
N GLU A 45 -14.17 6.67 -0.39
CA GLU A 45 -13.23 5.56 -0.19
C GLU A 45 -12.09 6.02 0.72
N ALA A 46 -11.67 5.17 1.64
CA ALA A 46 -10.51 5.41 2.48
C ALA A 46 -9.60 4.18 2.53
N GLN A 47 -8.30 4.41 2.44
CA GLN A 47 -7.27 3.42 2.69
C GLN A 47 -6.49 3.84 3.94
N LEU A 48 -6.51 2.99 4.95
CA LEU A 48 -5.98 3.25 6.28
C LEU A 48 -4.89 2.21 6.60
N PRO A 49 -3.66 2.42 6.13
CA PRO A 49 -2.54 1.57 6.49
C PRO A 49 -1.97 1.93 7.87
N LEU A 50 -1.56 0.89 8.60
CA LEU A 50 -0.79 0.97 9.83
C LEU A 50 0.49 0.14 9.64
N HIS A 51 1.64 0.74 9.92
CA HIS A 51 2.94 0.09 9.72
C HIS A 51 3.72 0.02 11.04
N PHE A 52 4.42 -1.09 11.23
CA PHE A 52 5.29 -1.35 12.37
C PHE A 52 6.58 -1.98 11.87
N PHE A 53 7.73 -1.39 12.18
CA PHE A 53 9.00 -2.05 11.95
C PHE A 53 9.29 -2.99 13.12
N LEU A 54 9.59 -4.25 12.81
CA LEU A 54 10.09 -5.20 13.80
C LEU A 54 11.58 -4.97 14.05
N HIS A 55 12.27 -4.51 13.00
CA HIS A 55 13.61 -3.96 13.00
C HIS A 55 13.70 -3.01 11.81
N ASP A 56 14.33 -1.85 11.98
CA ASP A 56 14.58 -0.93 10.90
C ASP A 56 16.09 -0.74 10.68
N GLY A 57 16.67 -1.57 9.82
CA GLY A 57 18.06 -1.39 9.40
C GLY A 57 18.27 -0.21 8.46
N LEU A 58 17.20 0.47 8.01
CA LEU A 58 17.26 1.62 7.11
C LEU A 58 17.43 2.94 7.86
N GLU A 59 17.18 2.97 9.17
CA GLU A 59 17.27 4.17 10.01
C GLU A 59 18.68 4.78 10.10
N HIS A 60 19.72 4.04 9.68
CA HIS A 60 21.11 4.46 9.78
C HIS A 60 21.39 5.65 8.85
N PRO A 61 21.71 6.86 9.37
CA PRO A 61 21.88 8.04 8.53
C PRO A 61 23.00 7.88 7.49
N ARG A 62 24.04 7.09 7.84
CA ARG A 62 25.15 6.75 6.94
C ARG A 62 24.74 5.88 5.76
N LEU A 63 23.66 5.08 5.87
CA LEU A 63 23.23 4.20 4.78
C LEU A 63 22.87 5.02 3.52
N MET A 64 22.18 6.15 3.70
CA MET A 64 21.83 7.05 2.60
C MET A 64 23.03 7.86 2.11
N ASN A 65 23.94 8.26 2.99
CA ASN A 65 25.09 9.09 2.65
C ASN A 65 26.22 8.29 1.98
N ASP A 66 26.65 7.21 2.63
CA ASP A 66 27.82 6.41 2.26
C ASP A 66 27.45 5.22 1.36
N GLY A 67 26.16 4.88 1.31
CA GLY A 67 25.67 3.66 0.69
C GLY A 67 25.76 2.45 1.61
N GLY A 68 25.33 1.30 1.07
CA GLY A 68 25.44 0.01 1.74
C GLY A 68 24.11 -0.70 1.90
N PHE A 69 24.14 -1.75 2.71
CA PHE A 69 23.06 -2.71 2.83
C PHE A 69 22.25 -2.54 4.13
N GLY A 70 20.93 -2.52 4.00
CA GLY A 70 19.97 -2.48 5.10
C GLY A 70 18.93 -3.59 5.00
N VAL A 71 18.37 -3.95 6.15
CA VAL A 71 17.31 -4.96 6.26
C VAL A 71 16.17 -4.41 7.11
N ALA A 72 14.95 -4.47 6.60
CA ALA A 72 13.76 -3.99 7.29
C ALA A 72 12.64 -5.04 7.25
N PRO A 73 12.48 -5.84 8.32
CA PRO A 73 11.26 -6.58 8.57
C PRO A 73 10.17 -5.65 9.11
N ALA A 74 9.00 -5.64 8.47
CA ALA A 74 7.87 -4.82 8.85
C ALA A 74 6.57 -5.64 8.89
N PHE A 75 5.69 -5.28 9.81
CA PHE A 75 4.29 -5.66 9.80
C PHE A 75 3.46 -4.47 9.31
N SER A 76 2.50 -4.74 8.43
CA SER A 76 1.56 -3.75 7.93
C SER A 76 0.14 -4.27 8.10
N PHE A 77 -0.80 -3.41 8.45
CA PHE A 77 -2.22 -3.69 8.42
C PHE A 77 -2.90 -2.63 7.58
N ILE A 78 -3.44 -3.02 6.43
CA ILE A 78 -4.09 -2.10 5.50
C ILE A 78 -5.59 -2.36 5.53
N ALA A 79 -6.38 -1.35 5.91
CA ALA A 79 -7.83 -1.42 5.84
C ALA A 79 -8.35 -0.53 4.71
N THR A 80 -9.20 -1.06 3.84
CA THR A 80 -9.90 -0.29 2.80
C THR A 80 -11.38 -0.23 3.10
N LEU A 81 -11.92 0.98 3.19
CA LEU A 81 -13.30 1.27 3.54
C LEU A 81 -13.99 1.98 2.36
N ARG A 82 -15.17 1.51 1.97
CA ARG A 82 -15.99 2.14 0.92
C ARG A 82 -17.43 2.30 1.41
N MET A 83 -17.94 3.53 1.39
CA MET A 83 -19.30 3.84 1.83
C MET A 83 -20.17 4.32 0.67
N GLU A 84 -21.36 3.75 0.51
CA GLU A 84 -22.34 4.12 -0.52
C GLU A 84 -23.31 5.23 -0.06
N THR A 85 -23.94 5.94 -1.00
CA THR A 85 -24.82 7.11 -0.73
C THR A 85 -26.23 6.77 -0.28
N SER A 86 -26.63 5.50 -0.32
CA SER A 86 -28.00 5.06 -0.06
C SER A 86 -28.32 5.00 1.44
N GLN A 87 -29.54 5.39 1.80
CA GLN A 87 -29.99 5.41 3.20
C GLN A 87 -30.06 3.99 3.75
N SER A 88 -29.43 3.76 4.90
CA SER A 88 -29.46 2.48 5.64
C SER A 88 -28.90 1.26 4.89
N THR A 89 -28.13 1.46 3.82
CA THR A 89 -27.44 0.38 3.12
C THR A 89 -26.07 0.19 3.76
N PRO A 90 -25.67 -1.04 4.08
CA PRO A 90 -24.46 -1.24 4.84
C PRO A 90 -23.23 -0.90 4.02
N ILE A 91 -22.21 -0.41 4.72
CA ILE A 91 -20.85 -0.21 4.23
C ILE A 91 -20.47 -1.43 3.40
N ARG A 92 -20.01 -1.25 2.14
CA ARG A 92 -19.44 -2.37 1.38
C ARG A 92 -18.40 -3.02 2.29
N PRO A 93 -18.37 -4.35 2.40
CA PRO A 93 -17.52 -5.06 3.34
C PRO A 93 -16.12 -4.46 3.30
N PRO A 94 -15.62 -3.99 4.45
CA PRO A 94 -14.26 -3.46 4.51
C PRO A 94 -13.29 -4.55 4.08
N SER A 95 -12.22 -4.20 3.40
CA SER A 95 -11.11 -5.12 3.14
C SER A 95 -10.01 -4.90 4.18
N TYR A 96 -9.42 -6.00 4.64
CA TYR A 96 -8.33 -6.03 5.60
C TYR A 96 -7.17 -6.85 5.05
N LEU A 97 -5.97 -6.27 5.06
CA LEU A 97 -4.75 -6.88 4.58
C LEU A 97 -3.63 -6.74 5.64
N PRO A 98 -3.64 -7.57 6.69
CA PRO A 98 -2.42 -7.82 7.48
C PRO A 98 -1.34 -8.49 6.63
N ARG A 99 -0.13 -7.94 6.67
CA ARG A 99 1.02 -8.39 5.90
C ARG A 99 2.31 -8.30 6.71
N LEU A 100 3.10 -9.36 6.65
CA LEU A 100 4.50 -9.36 7.06
C LEU A 100 5.37 -9.21 5.82
N ARG A 101 6.38 -8.36 5.90
CA ARG A 101 7.29 -8.05 4.81
C ARG A 101 8.72 -8.07 5.34
N LEU A 102 9.63 -8.65 4.57
CA LEU A 102 11.07 -8.52 4.76
C LEU A 102 11.63 -7.83 3.53
N GLN A 103 12.21 -6.64 3.72
CA GLN A 103 12.92 -5.92 2.68
C GLN A 103 14.42 -6.01 2.92
N LEU A 104 15.15 -6.39 1.88
CA LEU A 104 16.59 -6.25 1.77
C LEU A 104 16.83 -5.05 0.84
N VAL A 105 17.68 -4.12 1.24
CA VAL A 105 17.87 -2.85 0.54
C VAL A 105 19.35 -2.60 0.37
N ASP A 106 19.78 -2.30 -0.83
CA ASP A 106 21.13 -1.79 -1.10
C ASP A 106 21.04 -0.36 -1.63
N VAL A 107 21.81 0.54 -1.03
CA VAL A 107 21.89 1.95 -1.41
C VAL A 107 23.21 2.17 -2.12
N LEU A 108 23.14 2.52 -3.40
CA LEU A 108 24.28 2.70 -4.27
C LEU A 108 24.47 4.20 -4.55
N PRO A 109 25.55 4.82 -4.07
CA PRO A 109 25.97 6.14 -4.53
C PRO A 109 26.33 6.08 -6.01
N LEU A 110 25.63 6.86 -6.83
CA LEU A 110 25.91 6.91 -8.26
C LEU A 110 26.96 7.99 -8.54
N ALA A 111 28.13 7.57 -9.04
CA ALA A 111 29.25 8.48 -9.31
C ALA A 111 29.13 9.26 -10.64
N TRP A 112 27.92 9.47 -11.19
CA TRP A 112 27.74 9.92 -12.58
C TRP A 112 27.51 11.44 -12.77
N ARG A 113 28.29 11.99 -13.71
CA ARG A 113 28.17 13.19 -14.57
C ARG A 113 28.01 14.62 -14.03
N SER A 114 27.54 14.89 -12.81
CA SER A 114 27.40 16.29 -12.37
C SER A 114 27.94 16.54 -10.98
N ALA A 115 28.89 17.49 -10.86
CA ALA A 115 29.34 17.99 -9.56
C ALA A 115 28.22 18.68 -8.74
N SER A 116 27.10 19.02 -9.37
CA SER A 116 26.00 19.73 -8.73
C SER A 116 24.96 18.83 -8.06
N HIS A 117 24.99 17.51 -8.30
CA HIS A 117 23.99 16.57 -7.75
C HIS A 117 24.65 15.32 -7.16
N ALA A 118 24.13 14.88 -6.02
CA ALA A 118 24.46 13.64 -5.35
C ALA A 118 23.32 12.65 -5.60
N ASP A 119 23.52 11.70 -6.52
CA ASP A 119 22.50 10.73 -6.89
C ASP A 119 22.63 9.45 -6.06
N ARG A 120 21.48 8.81 -5.76
CA ARG A 120 21.37 7.52 -5.08
C ARG A 120 20.46 6.59 -5.87
N LEU A 121 20.88 5.33 -6.01
CA LEU A 121 20.03 4.26 -6.49
C LEU A 121 19.79 3.28 -5.35
N LEU A 122 18.53 3.08 -5.00
CA LEU A 122 18.10 2.14 -3.98
C LEU A 122 17.54 0.93 -4.71
N VAL A 123 18.11 -0.24 -4.44
CA VAL A 123 17.66 -1.52 -4.97
C VAL A 123 17.13 -2.32 -3.80
N SER A 124 15.85 -2.68 -3.84
CA SER A 124 15.23 -3.48 -2.80
C SER A 124 14.65 -4.78 -3.34
N LEU A 125 14.98 -5.87 -2.65
CA LEU A 125 14.32 -7.17 -2.81
C LEU A 125 13.45 -7.41 -1.60
N GLY A 126 12.16 -7.62 -1.84
CA GLY A 126 11.18 -7.88 -0.80
C GLY A 126 10.58 -9.27 -0.93
N VAL A 127 10.31 -9.90 0.21
CA VAL A 127 9.39 -11.03 0.30
C VAL A 127 8.28 -10.68 1.28
N MET A 128 7.07 -11.15 1.01
CA MET A 128 5.91 -10.88 1.84
C MET A 128 5.03 -12.11 2.05
N ALA A 129 4.40 -12.17 3.20
CA ALA A 129 3.29 -13.06 3.51
C ALA A 129 2.12 -12.21 3.99
N ALA A 130 0.95 -12.36 3.37
CA ALA A 130 -0.22 -11.57 3.71
C ALA A 130 -1.47 -12.44 3.83
N HIS A 131 -2.41 -11.97 4.63
CA HIS A 131 -3.77 -12.47 4.65
C HIS A 131 -4.68 -11.33 4.22
N HIS A 132 -5.53 -11.56 3.23
CA HIS A 132 -6.48 -10.58 2.72
C HIS A 132 -7.89 -11.13 2.90
N SER A 133 -8.76 -10.41 3.58
CA SER A 133 -10.15 -10.79 3.74
C SER A 133 -11.04 -9.59 3.98
N ASN A 134 -12.34 -9.77 3.83
CA ASN A 134 -13.31 -8.75 4.23
C ASN A 134 -13.99 -9.01 5.58
N GLY A 135 -13.54 -10.03 6.31
CA GLY A 135 -14.06 -10.38 7.64
C GLY A 135 -15.54 -10.81 7.66
N GLN A 136 -16.14 -11.09 6.49
CA GLN A 136 -17.53 -11.55 6.38
C GLN A 136 -17.60 -13.05 6.11
N LYS A 137 -18.77 -13.64 6.39
CA LYS A 137 -19.08 -15.04 6.07
C LYS A 137 -20.37 -15.09 5.25
N GLY A 138 -20.33 -15.75 4.10
CA GLY A 138 -21.47 -15.85 3.17
C GLY A 138 -21.80 -14.52 2.49
N CYS A 139 -23.09 -14.31 2.20
CA CYS A 139 -23.57 -13.26 1.28
C CYS A 139 -24.34 -12.12 1.98
N ALA A 140 -24.21 -12.03 3.31
CA ALA A 140 -25.13 -11.24 4.11
C ALA A 140 -24.61 -9.81 4.36
N LEU A 141 -25.34 -8.84 3.83
CA LEU A 141 -25.39 -7.48 4.36
C LEU A 141 -26.59 -7.28 5.32
N ARG A 142 -27.66 -8.07 5.18
CA ARG A 142 -28.79 -8.08 6.15
C ARG A 142 -29.57 -9.39 6.18
N ASP A 143 -29.99 -9.90 5.02
CA ASP A 143 -31.00 -10.97 4.95
C ASP A 143 -30.64 -12.14 4.00
N GLY A 144 -29.53 -12.04 3.24
CA GLY A 144 -29.06 -13.09 2.34
C GLY A 144 -28.30 -14.18 3.09
N ALA A 145 -28.59 -15.46 2.82
CA ALA A 145 -27.86 -16.58 3.39
C ALA A 145 -27.42 -17.56 2.28
N LEU A 146 -26.44 -18.40 2.58
CA LEU A 146 -26.11 -19.54 1.71
C LEU A 146 -27.36 -20.41 1.58
N LEU A 147 -27.71 -20.79 0.34
CA LEU A 147 -28.85 -21.68 0.10
C LEU A 147 -28.61 -23.05 0.76
N PRO A 148 -29.67 -23.78 1.16
CA PRO A 148 -29.52 -25.16 1.61
C PRO A 148 -28.83 -26.01 0.53
N GLY A 149 -27.69 -26.62 0.87
CA GLY A 149 -26.87 -27.37 -0.08
C GLY A 149 -25.86 -26.55 -0.89
N ALA A 150 -25.68 -25.25 -0.57
CA ALA A 150 -24.64 -24.41 -1.13
C ALA A 150 -23.26 -25.05 -0.92
N THR A 151 -22.48 -25.08 -2.00
CA THR A 151 -21.09 -25.58 -1.99
C THR A 151 -20.07 -24.46 -2.24
N SER A 152 -20.56 -23.25 -2.51
CA SER A 152 -19.79 -22.08 -2.87
C SER A 152 -20.33 -20.81 -2.21
N ASP A 153 -19.47 -19.84 -1.91
CA ASP A 153 -19.86 -18.48 -1.52
C ASP A 153 -20.52 -17.72 -2.68
N PHE A 154 -20.53 -18.28 -3.91
CA PHE A 154 -21.37 -17.81 -5.02
C PHE A 154 -22.80 -18.35 -5.00
N ASP A 155 -23.10 -19.39 -4.21
CA ASP A 155 -24.43 -20.01 -4.10
C ASP A 155 -25.34 -19.24 -3.13
N CYS A 156 -25.34 -17.92 -3.28
CA CYS A 156 -26.15 -16.99 -2.50
C CYS A 156 -27.60 -17.01 -2.97
N GLY A 157 -28.53 -16.99 -2.03
CA GLY A 157 -29.93 -16.82 -2.36
C GLY A 157 -30.79 -16.50 -1.14
N TRP A 158 -32.10 -16.54 -1.35
CA TRP A 158 -33.08 -16.34 -0.30
C TRP A 158 -33.51 -17.71 0.23
N PRO A 159 -33.32 -18.03 1.52
CA PRO A 159 -33.91 -19.22 2.10
C PRO A 159 -35.43 -19.26 1.87
N PRO A 160 -36.04 -20.45 1.73
CA PRO A 160 -37.49 -20.56 1.61
C PRO A 160 -38.19 -19.84 2.78
N GLY A 161 -39.12 -18.93 2.47
CA GLY A 161 -39.87 -18.17 3.47
C GLY A 161 -39.28 -16.82 3.86
N VAL A 162 -38.07 -16.46 3.38
CA VAL A 162 -37.52 -15.11 3.54
C VAL A 162 -37.98 -14.24 2.36
N PRO A 163 -38.61 -13.07 2.60
CA PRO A 163 -38.97 -12.15 1.53
C PRO A 163 -37.75 -11.81 0.69
N ARG A 164 -37.85 -11.93 -0.63
CA ARG A 164 -36.77 -11.51 -1.53
C ARG A 164 -36.56 -10.01 -1.34
N SER A 165 -35.45 -9.62 -0.71
CA SER A 165 -35.04 -8.22 -0.75
C SER A 165 -34.26 -7.96 -2.05
N GLY A 166 -34.20 -6.71 -2.48
CA GLY A 166 -33.30 -6.30 -3.57
C GLY A 166 -31.83 -6.27 -3.15
N GLU A 167 -31.51 -6.58 -1.90
CA GLU A 167 -30.22 -6.37 -1.23
C GLU A 167 -29.44 -7.69 -1.07
N LEU A 168 -29.55 -8.62 -2.02
CA LEU A 168 -28.62 -9.75 -2.10
C LEU A 168 -27.26 -9.21 -2.53
N ASN A 169 -26.27 -9.24 -1.64
CA ASN A 169 -24.93 -8.77 -1.95
C ASN A 169 -24.17 -9.83 -2.75
N LEU A 170 -24.48 -9.94 -4.04
CA LEU A 170 -23.75 -10.79 -4.98
C LEU A 170 -22.39 -10.20 -5.38
N ASP A 171 -22.20 -8.90 -5.14
CA ASP A 171 -21.02 -8.13 -5.56
C ASP A 171 -19.95 -8.06 -4.47
N SER A 172 -20.34 -8.19 -3.20
CA SER A 172 -19.46 -8.07 -2.04
C SER A 172 -19.72 -9.19 -1.00
N GLY A 173 -19.80 -10.44 -1.46
CA GLY A 173 -19.86 -11.61 -0.58
C GLY A 173 -18.56 -11.82 0.23
N SER A 174 -18.45 -12.96 0.89
CA SER A 174 -17.26 -13.37 1.66
C SER A 174 -16.06 -13.63 0.74
N PHE A 175 -14.90 -13.10 1.11
CA PHE A 175 -13.63 -13.55 0.52
C PHE A 175 -12.53 -13.63 1.56
N THR A 176 -11.62 -14.57 1.32
CA THR A 176 -10.41 -14.76 2.12
C THR A 176 -9.32 -15.33 1.23
N GLU A 177 -8.12 -14.81 1.32
CA GLU A 177 -6.95 -15.33 0.61
C GLU A 177 -5.69 -15.17 1.47
N HIS A 178 -4.72 -16.05 1.26
CA HIS A 178 -3.36 -15.86 1.76
C HIS A 178 -2.40 -15.78 0.60
N LEU A 179 -1.51 -14.81 0.68
CA LEU A 179 -0.62 -14.42 -0.38
C LEU A 179 0.81 -14.64 0.10
N LEU A 180 1.62 -15.27 -0.73
CA LEU A 180 3.08 -15.15 -0.67
C LEU A 180 3.53 -14.33 -1.85
N GLY A 181 4.34 -13.31 -1.62
CA GLY A 181 4.82 -12.44 -2.68
C GLY A 181 6.31 -12.23 -2.63
N ALA A 182 6.87 -11.92 -3.80
CA ALA A 182 8.21 -11.40 -3.94
C ALA A 182 8.17 -10.14 -4.79
N GLU A 183 9.05 -9.19 -4.51
CA GLU A 183 9.09 -7.92 -5.25
C GLU A 183 10.50 -7.36 -5.39
N LEU A 184 10.67 -6.59 -6.45
CA LEU A 184 11.85 -5.80 -6.75
C LEU A 184 11.41 -4.34 -6.80
N LEU A 185 12.09 -3.48 -6.04
CA LEU A 185 11.94 -2.03 -6.11
C LEU A 185 13.27 -1.41 -6.50
N LEU A 186 13.19 -0.46 -7.43
CA LEU A 186 14.28 0.41 -7.85
C LEU A 186 13.84 1.85 -7.60
N ARG A 187 14.61 2.59 -6.79
CA ARG A 187 14.33 4.01 -6.54
C ARG A 187 15.57 4.83 -6.78
N TRP A 188 15.51 5.69 -7.79
CA TRP A 188 16.52 6.72 -8.03
C TRP A 188 16.12 7.99 -7.29
N LEU A 189 17.09 8.63 -6.64
CA LEU A 189 16.94 9.89 -5.94
C LEU A 189 18.09 10.82 -6.36
N SER A 190 17.76 12.08 -6.57
CA SER A 190 18.72 13.12 -6.96
C SER A 190 18.65 14.30 -6.00
N PHE A 191 19.77 14.60 -5.37
CA PHE A 191 19.91 15.65 -4.37
C PHE A 191 20.86 16.74 -4.87
N PRO A 192 20.52 18.03 -4.82
CA PRO A 192 21.45 19.10 -5.16
C PRO A 192 22.55 19.22 -4.08
N VAL A 193 23.81 19.30 -4.50
CA VAL A 193 24.99 19.34 -3.60
C VAL A 193 25.09 20.68 -2.86
N ASP A 194 24.73 21.78 -3.51
CA ASP A 194 24.86 23.15 -2.95
C ASP A 194 23.61 23.65 -2.22
N GLY A 195 22.76 22.74 -1.72
CA GLY A 195 21.49 23.12 -1.08
C GLY A 195 20.48 23.72 -2.07
N GLY A 196 20.58 23.34 -3.35
CA GLY A 196 19.66 23.78 -4.41
C GLY A 196 18.19 23.54 -4.06
N ALA A 197 17.32 24.35 -4.66
CA ALA A 197 15.92 24.43 -4.28
C ALA A 197 15.04 23.27 -4.76
N SER A 198 15.57 22.28 -5.49
CA SER A 198 14.76 21.18 -6.03
C SER A 198 15.45 19.83 -5.92
N ARG A 199 14.69 18.80 -5.54
CA ARG A 199 15.12 17.39 -5.48
C ARG A 199 14.17 16.56 -6.32
N GLY A 200 14.67 15.49 -6.91
CA GLY A 200 13.89 14.60 -7.77
C GLY A 200 14.00 13.15 -7.36
N GLY A 201 12.99 12.36 -7.69
CA GLY A 201 13.03 10.92 -7.51
C GLY A 201 12.18 10.18 -8.53
N ALA A 202 12.58 8.96 -8.85
CA ALA A 202 11.80 8.04 -9.65
C ALA A 202 11.82 6.65 -8.99
N THR A 203 10.66 6.00 -8.92
CA THR A 203 10.51 4.66 -8.35
C THR A 203 9.86 3.74 -9.37
N GLY A 204 10.44 2.56 -9.59
CA GLY A 204 9.83 1.44 -10.27
C GLY A 204 9.75 0.26 -9.33
N LYS A 205 8.61 -0.42 -9.27
CA LYS A 205 8.41 -1.63 -8.47
C LYS A 205 7.67 -2.68 -9.27
N HIS A 206 8.12 -3.92 -9.17
CA HIS A 206 7.46 -5.07 -9.77
C HIS A 206 7.38 -6.18 -8.72
N GLY A 207 6.23 -6.87 -8.67
CA GLY A 207 6.03 -7.96 -7.74
C GLY A 207 5.23 -9.09 -8.36
N VAL A 208 5.35 -10.27 -7.78
CA VAL A 208 4.52 -11.43 -8.08
C VAL A 208 3.96 -11.93 -6.77
N ASP A 209 2.65 -12.13 -6.73
CA ASP A 209 1.94 -12.69 -5.61
C ASP A 209 1.38 -14.06 -6.01
N TRP A 210 1.39 -15.00 -5.07
CA TRP A 210 0.86 -16.34 -5.23
C TRP A 210 -0.12 -16.66 -4.12
N ASN A 211 -1.32 -17.12 -4.51
CA ASN A 211 -2.37 -17.53 -3.61
C ASN A 211 -2.10 -18.93 -3.04
N VAL A 212 -1.86 -19.00 -1.74
CA VAL A 212 -1.56 -20.24 -1.03
C VAL A 212 -2.77 -21.19 -1.07
N PRO A 213 -2.58 -22.50 -1.35
CA PRO A 213 -3.66 -23.48 -1.36
C PRO A 213 -4.34 -23.69 0.01
N CYS A 214 -5.60 -24.10 -0.06
CA CYS A 214 -6.48 -24.43 1.08
C CYS A 214 -5.97 -25.51 2.03
N THR A 215 -5.03 -26.34 1.59
CA THR A 215 -4.46 -27.43 2.39
C THR A 215 -3.56 -26.92 3.50
N PHE A 216 -3.09 -25.67 3.42
CA PHE A 216 -2.13 -25.09 4.37
C PHE A 216 -2.80 -24.16 5.40
N SER A 217 -3.86 -23.44 5.00
CA SER A 217 -4.62 -22.49 5.85
C SER A 217 -5.94 -22.11 5.15
N GLY A 218 -6.85 -21.37 5.80
CA GLY A 218 -8.09 -20.87 5.15
C GLY A 218 -7.77 -20.17 3.82
N CYS A 219 -8.59 -20.23 2.78
CA CYS A 219 -8.09 -19.91 1.44
C CYS A 219 -9.15 -19.30 0.55
N ILE A 220 -8.69 -18.81 -0.60
CA ILE A 220 -9.57 -18.46 -1.71
C ILE A 220 -10.37 -19.70 -2.12
N GLU A 221 -11.70 -19.56 -2.09
CA GLU A 221 -12.61 -20.64 -2.44
C GLU A 221 -12.30 -21.14 -3.87
N PRO A 222 -12.35 -22.46 -4.15
CA PRO A 222 -11.99 -22.99 -5.47
C PRO A 222 -12.70 -22.34 -6.66
N ALA A 223 -13.96 -21.92 -6.50
CA ALA A 223 -14.68 -21.19 -7.54
C ALA A 223 -14.10 -19.79 -7.79
N MET A 224 -13.75 -19.05 -6.72
CA MET A 224 -13.05 -17.76 -6.82
C MET A 224 -11.66 -17.94 -7.40
N ARG A 225 -10.91 -18.96 -6.95
CA ARG A 225 -9.55 -19.28 -7.45
C ARG A 225 -9.52 -19.54 -8.95
N ARG A 226 -10.52 -20.24 -9.49
CA ARG A 226 -10.64 -20.48 -10.95
C ARG A 226 -10.83 -19.18 -11.75
N ARG A 227 -11.44 -18.16 -11.14
CA ARG A 227 -11.72 -16.86 -11.78
C ARG A 227 -10.58 -15.87 -11.58
N TYR A 228 -10.13 -15.69 -10.34
CA TYR A 228 -9.06 -14.77 -9.91
C TYR A 228 -7.67 -15.24 -10.32
N GLY A 229 -7.52 -16.53 -10.57
CA GLY A 229 -6.21 -17.11 -10.80
C GLY A 229 -5.45 -17.35 -9.51
N GLU A 230 -4.30 -17.98 -9.68
CA GLU A 230 -3.45 -18.38 -8.55
C GLU A 230 -2.33 -17.39 -8.31
N SER A 231 -2.13 -16.43 -9.22
CA SER A 231 -1.03 -15.49 -9.14
C SER A 231 -1.43 -14.14 -9.70
N ALA A 232 -0.80 -13.09 -9.20
CA ALA A 232 -0.93 -11.73 -9.69
C ALA A 232 0.45 -11.13 -9.93
N ILE A 233 0.58 -10.32 -10.98
CA ILE A 233 1.75 -9.47 -11.21
C ILE A 233 1.38 -8.06 -10.75
N ARG A 234 2.11 -7.52 -9.77
CA ARG A 234 1.98 -6.15 -9.31
C ARG A 234 3.03 -5.26 -9.98
N TRP A 235 2.67 -4.02 -10.22
CA TRP A 235 3.60 -3.02 -10.74
C TRP A 235 3.29 -1.64 -10.16
N LEU A 236 4.32 -0.80 -10.07
CA LEU A 236 4.23 0.60 -9.72
C LEU A 236 5.34 1.38 -10.40
N ALA A 237 5.00 2.55 -10.92
CA ALA A 237 5.91 3.56 -11.43
C ALA A 237 5.54 4.91 -10.80
N SER A 238 6.50 5.62 -10.23
CA SER A 238 6.26 6.90 -9.59
C SER A 238 7.38 7.89 -9.91
N GLY A 239 7.03 9.14 -10.14
CA GLY A 239 7.96 10.26 -10.19
C GLY A 239 7.61 11.28 -9.11
N GLU A 240 8.63 11.83 -8.44
CA GLU A 240 8.45 12.90 -7.46
C GLU A 240 9.41 14.05 -7.71
N LEU A 241 8.92 15.27 -7.51
CA LEU A 241 9.68 16.50 -7.53
C LEU A 241 9.39 17.24 -6.22
N LEU A 242 10.42 17.46 -5.41
CA LEU A 242 10.36 18.27 -4.20
C LEU A 242 10.96 19.64 -4.51
N ALA A 243 10.22 20.70 -4.27
CA ALA A 243 10.70 22.07 -4.24
C ALA A 243 10.84 22.53 -2.79
N ALA A 244 12.03 22.98 -2.42
CA ALA A 244 12.31 23.60 -1.13
C ALA A 244 11.58 24.95 -1.06
N GLY A 245 10.81 25.13 0.01
CA GLY A 245 10.04 26.34 0.25
C GLY A 245 10.81 27.40 1.03
N HIS A 246 10.16 28.54 1.24
CA HIS A 246 10.61 29.50 2.24
C HIS A 246 10.25 28.98 3.64
N HIS A 247 11.21 29.06 4.56
CA HIS A 247 10.98 28.80 5.97
C HIS A 247 10.77 30.13 6.70
N ARG A 248 9.55 30.37 7.21
CA ARG A 248 9.27 31.56 8.01
C ARG A 248 8.90 31.16 9.43
N ALA A 249 9.67 31.63 10.41
CA ALA A 249 9.25 31.56 11.80
C ALA A 249 8.09 32.54 12.02
N ILE A 250 6.92 32.03 12.38
CA ILE A 250 5.80 32.87 12.80
C ILE A 250 5.85 32.94 14.33
N PRO A 251 6.03 34.15 14.93
CA PRO A 251 6.00 34.29 16.38
C PRO A 251 4.72 33.66 16.95
N PHE A 252 4.88 32.80 17.95
CA PHE A 252 3.80 32.09 18.65
C PHE A 252 2.99 31.07 17.80
N ARG A 253 3.38 30.77 16.55
CA ARG A 253 2.61 29.87 15.65
C ARG A 253 3.45 28.84 14.88
N ALA A 254 4.68 28.59 15.34
CA ALA A 254 5.58 27.58 14.79
C ALA A 254 6.19 27.95 13.42
N ARG A 255 7.05 27.09 12.87
CA ARG A 255 7.91 27.38 11.70
C ARG A 255 7.24 26.88 10.42
N GLU A 256 6.62 27.78 9.66
CA GLU A 256 6.03 27.44 8.37
C GLU A 256 7.13 27.04 7.38
N ALA A 257 7.19 25.75 7.06
CA ALA A 257 8.00 25.20 5.97
C ALA A 257 7.08 25.01 4.75
N SER A 258 7.31 25.79 3.69
CA SER A 258 6.54 25.68 2.44
C SER A 258 7.13 24.66 1.46
N ASP A 259 7.81 23.63 1.98
CA ASP A 259 8.34 22.54 1.17
C ASP A 259 7.18 21.83 0.48
N ALA A 260 7.23 21.77 -0.85
CA ALA A 260 6.16 21.26 -1.68
C ALA A 260 6.67 20.11 -2.54
N ARG A 261 5.95 18.99 -2.53
CA ARG A 261 6.27 17.83 -3.34
C ARG A 261 5.12 17.54 -4.30
N LEU A 262 5.44 17.51 -5.59
CA LEU A 262 4.54 16.99 -6.62
C LEU A 262 4.90 15.52 -6.86
N ARG A 263 3.91 14.63 -6.77
CA ARG A 263 4.08 13.20 -7.07
C ARG A 263 3.08 12.73 -8.11
N LEU A 264 3.58 12.02 -9.11
CA LEU A 264 2.79 11.23 -10.05
C LEU A 264 3.06 9.76 -9.78
N THR A 265 2.01 8.94 -9.64
CA THR A 265 2.11 7.50 -9.43
C THR A 265 1.15 6.77 -10.36
N ALA A 266 1.62 5.71 -10.99
CA ALA A 266 0.80 4.74 -11.68
C ALA A 266 1.10 3.37 -11.08
N SER A 267 0.09 2.62 -10.68
CA SER A 267 0.28 1.27 -10.15
C SER A 267 -0.85 0.37 -10.61
N GLY A 268 -0.71 -0.93 -10.37
CA GLY A 268 -1.77 -1.87 -10.67
C GLY A 268 -1.38 -3.31 -10.40
N ALA A 269 -2.36 -4.19 -10.54
CA ALA A 269 -2.16 -5.63 -10.53
C ALA A 269 -2.77 -6.26 -11.78
N VAL A 270 -2.15 -7.33 -12.28
CA VAL A 270 -2.69 -8.19 -13.32
C VAL A 270 -2.80 -9.59 -12.78
N HIS A 271 -4.04 -10.06 -12.64
CA HIS A 271 -4.39 -11.38 -12.17
C HIS A 271 -4.29 -12.39 -13.31
N LEU A 272 -3.47 -13.42 -13.10
CA LEU A 272 -3.20 -14.47 -14.06
C LEU A 272 -4.18 -15.63 -13.81
N GLY A 273 -5.38 -15.48 -14.38
CA GLY A 273 -6.36 -16.57 -14.45
C GLY A 273 -5.86 -17.70 -15.34
N LEU A 274 -5.43 -18.82 -14.74
CA LEU A 274 -5.07 -20.04 -15.49
C LEU A 274 -6.28 -20.99 -15.72
N GLY A 275 -7.49 -20.54 -15.38
CA GLY A 275 -8.74 -21.27 -15.59
C GLY A 275 -9.24 -21.20 -17.05
N GLN A 276 -9.97 -22.23 -17.50
CA GLN A 276 -10.53 -22.27 -18.85
C GLN A 276 -11.46 -21.08 -19.12
N GLY A 277 -11.18 -20.31 -20.19
CA GLY A 277 -12.09 -19.32 -20.75
C GLY A 277 -11.99 -17.89 -20.19
N HIS A 278 -10.99 -17.58 -19.37
CA HIS A 278 -10.81 -16.23 -18.81
C HIS A 278 -9.47 -15.62 -19.21
N SER A 279 -9.51 -14.38 -19.69
CA SER A 279 -8.32 -13.59 -19.97
C SER A 279 -7.78 -12.95 -18.69
N PRO A 280 -6.46 -12.69 -18.59
CA PRO A 280 -5.91 -11.88 -17.52
C PRO A 280 -6.68 -10.57 -17.38
N TYR A 281 -6.87 -10.14 -16.16
CA TYR A 281 -7.55 -8.89 -15.86
C TYR A 281 -6.80 -8.15 -14.78
N GLY A 282 -7.11 -6.87 -14.61
CA GLY A 282 -6.41 -6.07 -13.63
C GLY A 282 -7.06 -4.73 -13.37
N ASP A 283 -6.37 -4.00 -12.52
CA ASP A 283 -6.62 -2.61 -12.18
C ASP A 283 -5.36 -1.79 -12.44
N ALA A 284 -5.57 -0.50 -12.65
CA ALA A 284 -4.54 0.48 -12.90
C ALA A 284 -4.97 1.85 -12.37
N PRO A 285 -4.75 2.15 -11.08
CA PRO A 285 -4.85 3.49 -10.55
C PRO A 285 -3.70 4.41 -11.00
N PHE A 286 -4.07 5.66 -11.30
CA PHE A 286 -3.17 6.76 -11.64
C PHE A 286 -3.43 7.94 -10.70
N ASP A 287 -2.40 8.36 -9.96
CA ASP A 287 -2.46 9.37 -8.93
C ASP A 287 -1.58 10.58 -9.24
N LEU A 288 -2.14 11.78 -9.07
CA LEU A 288 -1.40 13.03 -8.99
C LEU A 288 -1.64 13.65 -7.62
N ALA A 289 -0.58 13.88 -6.86
CA ALA A 289 -0.65 14.44 -5.51
C ALA A 289 0.27 15.65 -5.35
N TYR A 290 -0.21 16.65 -4.62
CA TYR A 290 0.57 17.80 -4.16
C TYR A 290 0.66 17.73 -2.65
N LEU A 291 1.85 17.53 -2.11
CA LEU A 291 2.08 17.22 -0.71
C LEU A 291 2.95 18.30 -0.07
N THR A 292 2.48 18.84 1.04
CA THR A 292 3.26 19.77 1.88
C THR A 292 3.82 19.04 3.07
N ARG A 293 5.03 19.39 3.50
CA ARG A 293 5.67 18.81 4.69
C ARG A 293 5.07 19.40 5.96
N PHE A 294 4.79 18.56 6.97
CA PHE A 294 4.42 19.08 8.30
C PHE A 294 5.67 19.39 9.13
N GLU A 295 5.56 20.31 10.09
CA GLU A 295 6.70 20.76 10.90
C GLU A 295 7.33 19.65 11.73
N HIS A 296 6.51 18.76 12.28
CA HIS A 296 6.93 17.58 13.04
C HIS A 296 7.26 16.40 12.11
N GLY A 297 7.41 16.70 10.81
CA GLY A 297 7.72 15.84 9.68
C GLY A 297 6.49 15.15 9.04
N GLY A 298 6.72 14.25 8.07
CA GLY A 298 5.66 13.63 7.29
C GLY A 298 5.17 14.59 6.22
N SER A 299 4.17 14.20 5.46
CA SER A 299 3.57 15.09 4.48
C SER A 299 2.11 14.79 4.25
N GLY A 300 1.37 15.78 3.77
CA GLY A 300 0.02 15.55 3.32
C GLY A 300 -0.46 16.65 2.38
N GLY A 301 -1.52 16.34 1.65
CA GLY A 301 -2.09 17.28 0.72
C GLY A 301 -3.09 16.64 -0.23
N PRO A 302 -3.67 17.43 -1.14
CA PRO A 302 -4.68 16.96 -2.06
C PRO A 302 -4.10 15.98 -3.09
N PHE A 303 -4.94 15.03 -3.51
CA PHE A 303 -4.67 14.17 -4.65
C PHE A 303 -5.87 14.04 -5.57
N VAL A 304 -5.60 13.69 -6.83
CA VAL A 304 -6.58 13.25 -7.81
C VAL A 304 -6.14 11.87 -8.30
N ARG A 305 -7.06 10.91 -8.27
CA ARG A 305 -6.87 9.53 -8.73
C ARG A 305 -7.81 9.24 -9.88
N TYR A 306 -7.33 8.61 -10.94
CA TYR A 306 -8.17 7.89 -11.88
C TYR A 306 -7.92 6.40 -11.70
N HIS A 307 -8.94 5.67 -11.29
CA HIS A 307 -8.90 4.21 -11.26
C HIS A 307 -9.41 3.68 -12.60
N HIS A 308 -8.66 2.77 -13.22
CA HIS A 308 -9.06 2.07 -14.44
C HIS A 308 -9.02 0.56 -14.23
N GLY A 309 -10.06 -0.16 -14.64
CA GLY A 309 -10.08 -1.63 -14.56
C GLY A 309 -11.19 -2.17 -13.67
N ARG A 310 -10.96 -3.35 -13.07
CA ARG A 310 -11.95 -4.04 -12.23
C ARG A 310 -11.91 -3.58 -10.78
N ASP A 311 -13.05 -3.63 -10.11
CA ASP A 311 -13.18 -3.29 -8.71
C ASP A 311 -12.43 -4.31 -7.82
N PRO A 312 -11.36 -3.93 -7.11
CA PRO A 312 -10.63 -4.85 -6.24
C PRO A 312 -11.43 -5.24 -4.99
N LEU A 313 -12.54 -4.55 -4.68
CA LEU A 313 -13.42 -4.87 -3.56
C LEU A 313 -14.65 -5.70 -3.97
N ASN A 314 -14.77 -6.04 -5.26
CA ASN A 314 -15.84 -6.90 -5.77
C ASN A 314 -15.39 -8.36 -5.75
N ILE A 315 -16.14 -9.24 -5.07
CA ILE A 315 -15.74 -10.65 -4.91
C ILE A 315 -15.68 -11.46 -6.20
N ARG A 316 -16.42 -11.02 -7.22
CA ARG A 316 -16.39 -11.66 -8.54
C ARG A 316 -15.27 -11.07 -9.40
N PHE A 317 -14.74 -9.91 -9.02
CA PHE A 317 -13.79 -9.11 -9.76
C PHE A 317 -14.23 -8.89 -11.22
N GLU A 318 -15.52 -8.91 -11.50
CA GLU A 318 -16.08 -8.78 -12.86
C GLU A 318 -16.50 -7.34 -13.15
N GLU A 319 -16.90 -6.62 -12.10
CA GLU A 319 -17.39 -5.26 -12.21
C GLU A 319 -16.25 -4.30 -12.53
N ARG A 320 -16.41 -3.52 -13.60
CA ARG A 320 -15.50 -2.41 -13.90
C ARG A 320 -15.76 -1.24 -12.98
N TRP A 321 -14.69 -0.68 -12.45
CA TRP A 321 -14.71 0.48 -11.56
C TRP A 321 -13.82 1.58 -12.11
N ASP A 322 -14.17 2.08 -13.29
CA ASP A 322 -13.47 3.22 -13.88
C ASP A 322 -14.00 4.52 -13.27
N VAL A 323 -13.22 5.18 -12.42
CA VAL A 323 -13.71 6.32 -11.62
C VAL A 323 -12.62 7.33 -11.32
N TRP A 324 -13.01 8.61 -11.25
CA TRP A 324 -12.17 9.67 -10.73
C TRP A 324 -12.42 9.86 -9.25
N LEU A 325 -11.37 9.93 -8.43
CA LEU A 325 -11.46 10.29 -7.03
C LEU A 325 -10.66 11.56 -6.78
N VAL A 326 -11.17 12.42 -5.91
CA VAL A 326 -10.42 13.57 -5.37
C VAL A 326 -10.43 13.46 -3.87
N GLY A 327 -9.28 13.70 -3.26
CA GLY A 327 -9.13 13.42 -1.86
C GLY A 327 -7.93 14.07 -1.21
N TYR A 328 -7.63 13.58 -0.01
CA TYR A 328 -6.49 13.97 0.79
C TYR A 328 -5.62 12.75 1.09
N LEU A 329 -4.32 12.92 0.94
CA LEU A 329 -3.31 11.91 1.18
C LEU A 329 -2.42 12.33 2.33
N VAL A 330 -2.07 11.38 3.20
CA VAL A 330 -1.13 11.58 4.30
C VAL A 330 -0.05 10.50 4.29
N GLU A 331 1.20 10.95 4.38
CA GLU A 331 2.37 10.13 4.62
C GLU A 331 2.94 10.45 5.98
N LEU A 332 3.06 9.41 6.80
CA LEU A 332 3.55 9.54 8.17
C LEU A 332 5.08 9.69 8.23
N THR A 333 5.79 9.38 7.14
CA THR A 333 7.25 9.50 7.04
C THR A 333 7.64 10.61 6.08
N GLY A 334 8.77 11.26 6.37
CA GLY A 334 9.35 12.26 5.48
C GLY A 334 9.99 11.63 4.23
N PRO A 335 10.20 12.41 3.15
CA PRO A 335 11.01 11.94 2.04
C PRO A 335 12.45 11.67 2.50
N PRO A 336 13.18 10.71 1.90
CA PRO A 336 14.57 10.46 2.22
C PRO A 336 15.41 11.73 2.06
N MET A 337 16.36 11.96 2.97
CA MET A 337 17.26 13.10 2.95
C MET A 337 18.72 12.61 3.03
N LEU A 338 19.61 13.28 2.30
CA LEU A 338 21.04 13.23 2.62
C LEU A 338 21.30 14.17 3.79
N GLU A 339 22.20 13.79 4.69
CA GLU A 339 22.77 14.75 5.60
C GLU A 339 23.66 15.69 4.78
N GLY A 340 23.49 17.01 4.96
CA GLY A 340 24.45 17.96 4.40
C GLY A 340 25.83 17.74 5.04
N PRO A 341 26.91 18.30 4.46
CA PRO A 341 28.15 18.46 5.22
C PRO A 341 27.80 19.14 6.56
N GLY A 342 28.11 18.46 7.66
CA GLY A 342 27.45 18.62 8.95
C GLY A 342 27.32 20.05 9.48
N HIS A 343 26.24 20.25 10.24
CA HIS A 343 26.16 21.24 11.29
C HIS A 343 26.21 20.55 12.65
#